data_AF-A0A2T2TR70-F1
#
_entry.id   AF-A0A2T2TR70-F1
#
_cell.length_a   1.000
_cell.length_b   1.000
_cell.length_c   1.000
_cell.angle_alpha   90.00
_cell.angle_beta   90.00
_cell.angle_gamma   90.00
#
_symmetry.space_group_name_H-M   'P 1'
#
loop_
_entity.id
_entity.type
_entity.pdbx_description
1 polymer ?
#
loop_
_entity_poly.entity_id
_entity_poly.type
_entity_poly.pdbx_seq_one_letter_code
_entity_poly.pdbx_strand_id
1 'polypeptide(L)'
;MPQQEPTEADATEVDPDLPPPTELSLPGGRDRAVVTSLEPEVDGGRYPAKRAKGQTVEVTAGVIVDGHEQLAVELLYQHERQRKDRTAWMPLKVYDGGGHNDEYVASFEAEKLGTYKFGVRAWIDRYATWQDQFKRRVEGGVSEAELRSERTEGAALLRHAADAAEEEGKKRDPKRLRACADALSGGDDEAALQAGIAELCRDYLRPDRKGGSTPGVRPEHATESARREVF
;
A
#
# COMPACT_ATOMS: atom_id res chain seq x y z
N MET A 1 -16.00 44.29 48.30
CA MET A 1 -16.26 44.27 46.86
C MET A 1 -16.64 42.85 46.48
N PRO A 2 -17.86 42.60 45.97
CA PRO A 2 -18.26 41.26 45.56
C PRO A 2 -17.57 40.91 44.23
N GLN A 3 -17.05 39.68 44.14
CA GLN A 3 -16.47 39.14 42.93
C GLN A 3 -17.61 38.68 42.00
N GLN A 4 -17.56 39.10 40.74
CA GLN A 4 -18.43 38.58 39.69
C GLN A 4 -17.93 37.20 39.27
N GLU A 5 -18.79 36.19 39.38
CA GLU A 5 -18.64 34.91 38.69
C GLU A 5 -18.81 35.13 37.17
N PRO A 6 -18.01 34.50 36.31
CA PRO A 6 -18.23 34.54 34.88
C PRO A 6 -19.41 33.63 34.50
N THR A 7 -20.34 34.22 33.76
CA THR A 7 -21.51 33.60 33.11
C THR A 7 -21.14 32.33 32.35
N GLU A 8 -21.81 31.24 32.71
CA GLU A 8 -21.82 29.96 32.01
C GLU A 8 -22.37 30.17 30.58
N ALA A 9 -21.50 30.06 29.58
CA ALA A 9 -21.88 30.13 28.18
C ALA A 9 -22.51 28.79 27.77
N ASP A 10 -23.83 28.84 27.58
CA ASP A 10 -24.67 28.08 26.66
C ASP A 10 -24.01 26.84 26.05
N ALA A 11 -24.29 25.67 26.63
CA ALA A 11 -24.00 24.39 26.03
C ALA A 11 -24.86 24.25 24.77
N THR A 12 -24.27 24.50 23.60
CA THR A 12 -24.88 24.21 22.30
C THR A 12 -25.46 22.80 22.30
N GLU A 13 -26.77 22.75 22.22
CA GLU A 13 -27.60 21.56 22.09
C GLU A 13 -27.15 20.81 20.82
N VAL A 14 -26.59 19.61 21.01
CA VAL A 14 -26.14 18.75 19.91
C VAL A 14 -27.38 18.09 19.31
N ASP A 15 -27.68 18.38 18.05
CA ASP A 15 -28.80 17.80 17.30
C ASP A 15 -28.72 16.27 17.32
N PRO A 16 -29.73 15.56 17.88
CA PRO A 16 -29.71 14.11 18.07
C PRO A 16 -29.82 13.33 16.75
N ASP A 17 -30.10 13.99 15.62
CA ASP A 17 -30.26 13.34 14.30
C ASP A 17 -29.00 13.50 13.41
N LEU A 18 -27.94 14.14 13.91
CA LEU A 18 -26.65 14.13 13.21
C LEU A 18 -26.01 12.73 13.33
N PRO A 19 -25.67 12.06 12.22
CA PRO A 19 -24.83 10.87 12.28
C PRO A 19 -23.50 11.25 12.94
N PRO A 20 -22.95 10.40 13.82
CA PRO A 20 -21.67 10.69 14.46
C PRO A 20 -20.62 10.96 13.37
N PRO A 21 -19.71 11.93 13.56
CA PRO A 21 -18.61 12.14 12.64
C PRO A 21 -17.91 10.79 12.43
N THR A 22 -17.73 10.41 11.17
CA THR A 22 -17.12 9.13 10.79
C THR A 22 -15.84 8.98 11.60
N GLU A 23 -15.84 8.04 12.56
CA GLU A 23 -14.64 7.74 13.32
C GLU A 23 -13.57 7.32 12.33
N LEU A 24 -12.60 8.19 12.07
CA LEU A 24 -11.28 7.79 11.62
C LEU A 24 -10.73 6.90 12.73
N SER A 25 -11.05 5.61 12.65
CA SER A 25 -10.46 4.57 13.48
C SER A 25 -8.95 4.64 13.26
N LEU A 26 -8.23 5.17 14.24
CA LEU A 26 -6.78 5.03 14.27
C LEU A 26 -6.53 3.51 14.38
N PRO A 27 -5.89 2.87 13.37
CA PRO A 27 -5.66 1.45 13.42
C PRO A 27 -4.91 1.12 14.70
N GLY A 28 -5.33 0.05 15.38
CA GLY A 28 -4.86 -0.29 16.71
C GLY A 28 -3.38 -0.65 16.73
N GLY A 29 -2.48 0.34 16.76
CA GLY A 29 -1.05 0.26 17.05
C GLY A 29 -0.22 -0.79 16.31
N ARG A 30 -0.75 -1.42 15.25
CA ARG A 30 -0.18 -2.63 14.63
C ARG A 30 -0.10 -2.57 13.11
N ASP A 31 -0.81 -1.64 12.48
CA ASP A 31 -0.78 -1.42 11.04
C ASP A 31 0.06 -0.17 10.80
N ARG A 32 1.25 -0.35 10.23
CA ARG A 32 2.24 0.73 10.06
C ARG A 32 1.91 1.65 8.90
N ALA A 33 1.29 1.11 7.86
CA ALA A 33 0.76 1.89 6.75
C ALA A 33 -0.65 2.40 7.10
N VAL A 34 -0.95 3.66 6.82
CA VAL A 34 -2.26 4.27 7.11
C VAL A 34 -2.79 4.95 5.86
N VAL A 35 -4.02 4.59 5.47
CA VAL A 35 -4.75 5.29 4.41
C VAL A 35 -5.44 6.51 5.03
N THR A 36 -5.06 7.70 4.60
CA THR A 36 -5.52 8.98 5.18
C THR A 36 -6.66 9.61 4.37
N SER A 37 -6.71 9.35 3.07
CA SER A 37 -7.76 9.85 2.18
C SER A 37 -8.01 8.88 1.03
N LEU A 38 -9.22 8.92 0.46
CA LEU A 38 -9.57 8.14 -0.72
C LEU A 38 -10.59 8.90 -1.59
N GLU A 39 -10.13 9.38 -2.73
CA GLU A 39 -10.92 10.09 -3.72
C GLU A 39 -11.22 9.20 -4.93
N PRO A 40 -12.36 9.36 -5.64
CA PRO A 40 -13.37 10.42 -5.45
C PRO A 40 -14.29 10.16 -4.26
N GLU A 41 -14.63 11.23 -3.54
CA GLU A 41 -15.49 11.18 -2.36
C GLU A 41 -16.60 12.23 -2.43
N VAL A 42 -17.81 11.86 -2.01
CA VAL A 42 -18.96 12.78 -1.91
C VAL A 42 -19.53 12.71 -0.51
N ASP A 43 -19.52 13.83 0.21
CA ASP A 43 -20.08 13.99 1.56
C ASP A 43 -19.59 12.91 2.55
N GLY A 44 -18.28 12.82 2.79
CA GLY A 44 -17.74 11.78 3.67
C GLY A 44 -17.82 10.35 3.10
N GLY A 45 -18.19 10.23 1.82
CA GLY A 45 -18.56 9.00 1.13
C GLY A 45 -19.95 8.47 1.49
N ARG A 46 -20.82 9.34 2.02
CA ARG A 46 -22.25 9.05 2.25
C ARG A 46 -23.00 8.77 0.96
N TYR A 47 -22.55 9.36 -0.15
CA TYR A 47 -23.16 9.20 -1.45
C TYR A 47 -22.15 8.66 -2.48
N PRO A 48 -22.59 7.83 -3.45
CA PRO A 48 -21.74 7.40 -4.56
C PRO A 48 -21.31 8.58 -5.43
N ALA A 49 -20.04 8.59 -5.85
CA ALA A 49 -19.62 9.46 -6.93
C ALA A 49 -20.29 9.03 -8.24
N LYS A 50 -20.49 9.96 -9.19
CA LYS A 50 -21.15 9.65 -10.48
C LYS A 50 -20.15 9.61 -11.63
N ARG A 51 -20.26 8.62 -12.50
CA ARG A 51 -19.50 8.47 -13.74
C ARG A 51 -20.38 7.89 -14.84
N ALA A 52 -20.16 8.32 -16.09
CA ALA A 52 -20.87 7.73 -17.22
C ALA A 52 -20.20 6.41 -17.65
N LYS A 53 -20.98 5.53 -18.28
CA LYS A 53 -20.44 4.31 -18.88
C LYS A 53 -19.30 4.64 -19.86
N GLY A 54 -18.18 3.94 -19.72
CA GLY A 54 -16.97 4.14 -20.52
C GLY A 54 -16.09 5.30 -20.06
N GLN A 55 -16.46 6.02 -18.99
CA GLN A 55 -15.57 7.01 -18.39
C GLN A 55 -14.59 6.35 -17.44
N THR A 56 -13.40 6.94 -17.39
CA THR A 56 -12.36 6.62 -16.43
C THR A 56 -12.73 7.16 -15.05
N VAL A 57 -12.59 6.30 -14.06
CA VAL A 57 -12.63 6.64 -12.64
C VAL A 57 -11.18 6.70 -12.16
N GLU A 58 -10.64 7.91 -12.06
CA GLU A 58 -9.35 8.12 -11.40
C GLU A 58 -9.56 8.11 -9.88
N VAL A 59 -8.74 7.32 -9.20
CA VAL A 59 -8.74 7.16 -7.76
C VAL A 59 -7.41 7.66 -7.22
N THR A 60 -7.47 8.56 -6.25
CA THR A 60 -6.30 9.06 -5.51
C THR A 60 -6.42 8.65 -4.06
N ALA A 61 -5.35 8.11 -3.49
CA ALA A 61 -5.30 7.73 -2.08
C ALA A 61 -4.09 8.36 -1.40
N GLY A 62 -4.32 9.06 -0.29
CA GLY A 62 -3.25 9.46 0.62
C GLY A 62 -2.84 8.27 1.48
N VAL A 63 -1.57 7.90 1.48
CA VAL A 63 -1.06 6.78 2.26
C VAL A 63 0.27 7.16 2.91
N ILE A 64 0.35 6.99 4.23
CA ILE A 64 1.54 7.31 5.02
C ILE A 64 2.02 6.10 5.81
N VAL A 65 3.28 6.11 6.23
CA VAL A 65 3.88 5.10 7.11
C VAL A 65 4.77 5.77 8.16
N ASP A 66 4.88 5.15 9.34
CA ASP A 66 5.77 5.61 10.40
C ASP A 66 7.25 5.26 10.10
N GLY A 67 7.88 6.00 9.18
CA GLY A 67 9.31 5.82 8.89
C GLY A 67 9.72 6.20 7.48
N HIS A 68 10.74 5.51 6.97
CA HIS A 68 11.31 5.72 5.64
C HIS A 68 11.11 4.49 4.73
N GLU A 69 10.20 3.59 5.12
CA GLU A 69 9.89 2.42 4.33
C GLU A 69 9.20 2.77 3.00
N GLN A 70 9.52 2.00 1.97
CA GLN A 70 8.83 2.07 0.69
C GLN A 70 7.45 1.43 0.84
N LEU A 71 6.42 2.12 0.35
CA LEU A 71 5.04 1.67 0.40
C LEU A 71 4.60 1.06 -0.93
N ALA A 72 3.79 0.01 -0.83
CA ALA A 72 3.04 -0.55 -1.92
C ALA A 72 1.55 -0.28 -1.74
N VAL A 73 0.91 0.27 -2.79
CA VAL A 73 -0.51 0.63 -2.78
C VAL A 73 -1.22 0.03 -3.98
N GLU A 74 -2.36 -0.60 -3.74
CA GLU A 74 -3.14 -1.26 -4.76
C GLU A 74 -4.61 -0.84 -4.67
N LEU A 75 -5.16 -0.45 -5.81
CA LEU A 75 -6.57 -0.19 -6.00
C LEU A 75 -7.30 -1.53 -6.11
N LEU A 76 -8.33 -1.69 -5.30
CA LEU A 76 -9.26 -2.81 -5.31
C LEU A 76 -10.61 -2.30 -5.80
N TYR A 77 -11.10 -2.80 -6.94
CA TYR A 77 -12.38 -2.37 -7.50
C TYR A 77 -13.22 -3.53 -8.02
N GLN A 78 -14.53 -3.39 -7.91
CA GLN A 78 -15.47 -4.45 -8.24
C GLN A 78 -16.79 -3.85 -8.70
N HIS A 79 -17.30 -4.32 -9.84
CA HIS A 79 -18.69 -4.08 -10.23
C HIS A 79 -19.63 -4.98 -9.41
N GLU A 80 -20.82 -4.52 -9.03
CA GLU A 80 -21.81 -5.25 -8.21
C GLU A 80 -22.13 -6.69 -8.69
N ARG A 81 -21.95 -6.97 -9.99
CA ARG A 81 -22.16 -8.30 -10.60
C ARG A 81 -20.91 -9.19 -10.64
N GLN A 82 -19.78 -8.70 -10.16
CA GLN A 82 -18.54 -9.46 -10.07
C GLN A 82 -18.39 -10.04 -8.66
N ARG A 83 -17.79 -11.24 -8.58
CA ARG A 83 -17.58 -11.93 -7.29
C ARG A 83 -16.21 -11.68 -6.67
N LYS A 84 -15.25 -11.22 -7.47
CA LYS A 84 -13.87 -11.00 -7.06
C LYS A 84 -13.46 -9.58 -7.43
N ASP A 85 -12.65 -8.98 -6.57
CA ASP A 85 -12.04 -7.69 -6.87
C ASP A 85 -11.10 -7.83 -8.05
N ARG A 86 -11.17 -6.85 -8.94
CA ARG A 86 -10.07 -6.53 -9.85
C ARG A 86 -9.12 -5.62 -9.09
N THR A 87 -7.85 -5.69 -9.46
CA THR A 87 -6.82 -4.86 -8.84
C THR A 87 -6.06 -4.04 -9.86
N ALA A 88 -5.50 -2.91 -9.42
CA ALA A 88 -4.60 -2.09 -10.20
C ALA A 88 -3.51 -1.50 -9.29
N TRP A 89 -2.27 -1.55 -9.75
CA TRP A 89 -1.15 -0.92 -9.05
C TRP A 89 -1.33 0.60 -9.00
N MET A 90 -1.08 1.21 -7.84
CA MET A 90 -1.11 2.66 -7.65
C MET A 90 0.31 3.16 -7.42
N PRO A 91 1.00 3.73 -8.42
CA PRO A 91 2.28 4.41 -8.20
C PRO A 91 2.10 5.69 -7.37
N LEU A 92 3.19 6.10 -6.71
CA LEU A 92 3.30 7.42 -6.09
C LEU A 92 3.14 8.51 -7.16
N LYS A 93 2.27 9.47 -6.89
CA LYS A 93 1.99 10.62 -7.75
C LYS A 93 3.13 11.62 -7.65
N VAL A 94 3.72 11.91 -8.80
CA VAL A 94 4.77 12.92 -8.95
C VAL A 94 4.18 14.12 -9.68
N TYR A 95 4.29 15.30 -9.09
CA TYR A 95 3.81 16.55 -9.68
C TYR A 95 4.87 17.19 -10.56
N ASP A 96 4.43 18.16 -11.36
CA ASP A 96 5.34 19.02 -12.11
C ASP A 96 6.40 19.64 -11.19
N GLY A 97 7.68 19.44 -11.53
CA GLY A 97 8.81 19.82 -10.68
C GLY A 97 9.39 18.70 -9.82
N GLY A 98 8.81 17.49 -9.86
CA GLY A 98 9.39 16.28 -9.28
C GLY A 98 9.05 16.02 -7.81
N GLY A 99 8.20 16.85 -7.20
CA GLY A 99 7.71 16.64 -5.83
C GLY A 99 6.58 15.59 -5.74
N HIS A 100 6.29 15.11 -4.53
CA HIS A 100 5.17 14.22 -4.20
C HIS A 100 4.50 14.65 -2.89
N ASN A 101 3.27 14.17 -2.66
CA ASN A 101 2.46 14.48 -1.47
C ASN A 101 1.89 13.20 -0.82
N ASP A 102 2.64 12.09 -0.89
CA ASP A 102 2.24 10.77 -0.40
C ASP A 102 0.87 10.31 -0.93
N GLU A 103 0.55 10.80 -2.14
CA GLU A 103 -0.63 10.47 -2.91
C GLU A 103 -0.29 9.37 -3.90
N TYR A 104 -1.13 8.34 -3.96
CA TYR A 104 -1.02 7.24 -4.89
C TYR A 104 -2.21 7.28 -5.84
N VAL A 105 -1.97 7.07 -7.14
CA VAL A 105 -3.01 7.23 -8.17
C VAL A 105 -3.13 6.00 -9.05
N ALA A 106 -4.36 5.56 -9.29
CA ALA A 106 -4.67 4.58 -10.33
C ALA A 106 -6.06 4.85 -10.88
N SER A 107 -6.45 4.11 -11.92
CA SER A 107 -7.79 4.26 -12.48
C SER A 107 -8.38 2.95 -12.95
N PHE A 108 -9.70 2.95 -13.09
CA PHE A 108 -10.45 1.88 -13.76
C PHE A 108 -11.54 2.49 -14.66
N GLU A 109 -12.02 1.70 -15.62
CA GLU A 109 -13.11 2.14 -16.49
C GLU A 109 -14.47 1.66 -15.97
N ALA A 110 -15.47 2.55 -16.00
CA ALA A 110 -16.87 2.21 -15.75
C ALA A 110 -17.48 1.48 -16.97
N GLU A 111 -17.00 0.29 -17.28
CA GLU A 111 -17.37 -0.50 -18.47
C GLU A 111 -18.86 -0.89 -18.52
N LYS A 112 -19.52 -1.03 -17.36
CA LYS A 112 -20.89 -1.53 -17.20
C LYS A 112 -21.74 -0.54 -16.43
N LEU A 113 -23.04 -0.52 -16.71
CA LEU A 113 -24.00 0.21 -15.89
C LEU A 113 -24.24 -0.57 -14.59
N GLY A 114 -24.22 0.16 -13.47
CA GLY A 114 -24.40 -0.40 -12.13
C GLY A 114 -23.39 0.18 -11.17
N THR A 115 -23.44 -0.29 -9.93
CA THR A 115 -22.57 0.24 -8.87
C THR A 115 -21.20 -0.42 -8.94
N TYR A 116 -20.15 0.39 -8.89
CA TYR A 116 -18.78 -0.03 -8.63
C TYR A 116 -18.42 0.28 -7.19
N LYS A 117 -17.86 -0.71 -6.50
CA LYS A 117 -17.17 -0.51 -5.22
C LYS A 117 -15.69 -0.40 -5.49
N PHE A 118 -15.03 0.54 -4.85
CA PHE A 118 -13.58 0.66 -4.88
C PHE A 118 -13.02 0.95 -3.51
N GLY A 119 -11.76 0.61 -3.30
CA GLY A 119 -11.00 0.89 -2.10
C GLY A 119 -9.53 0.68 -2.39
N VAL A 120 -8.68 0.96 -1.42
CA VAL A 120 -7.25 0.75 -1.57
C VAL A 120 -6.73 -0.16 -0.48
N ARG A 121 -5.65 -0.86 -0.80
CA ARG A 121 -4.84 -1.57 0.17
C ARG A 121 -3.42 -1.05 0.12
N ALA A 122 -2.86 -0.79 1.29
CA ALA A 122 -1.49 -0.36 1.47
C ALA A 122 -0.71 -1.33 2.37
N TRP A 123 0.56 -1.54 2.05
CA TRP A 123 1.50 -2.29 2.89
C TRP A 123 2.93 -1.81 2.66
N ILE A 124 3.83 -2.19 3.56
CA ILE A 124 5.26 -1.93 3.40
C ILE A 124 5.83 -2.89 2.35
N ASP A 125 6.46 -2.35 1.31
CA ASP A 125 7.23 -3.15 0.34
C ASP A 125 8.60 -3.45 0.94
N ARG A 126 8.71 -4.59 1.64
CA ARG A 126 9.96 -5.00 2.30
C ARG A 126 11.13 -5.07 1.33
N TYR A 127 10.91 -5.63 0.14
CA TYR A 127 11.98 -5.81 -0.81
C TYR A 127 12.42 -4.48 -1.39
N ALA A 128 11.49 -3.61 -1.81
CA ALA A 128 11.85 -2.28 -2.29
C ALA A 128 12.52 -1.43 -1.21
N THR A 129 12.07 -1.54 0.05
CA THR A 129 12.70 -0.89 1.21
C THR A 129 14.14 -1.38 1.39
N TRP A 130 14.34 -2.69 1.44
CA TRP A 130 15.67 -3.28 1.55
C TRP A 130 16.55 -2.90 0.35
N GLN A 131 16.02 -2.94 -0.87
CA GLN A 131 16.75 -2.64 -2.11
C GLN A 131 17.26 -1.20 -2.13
N ASP A 132 16.44 -0.21 -1.73
CA ASP A 132 16.86 1.19 -1.65
C ASP A 132 17.99 1.38 -0.61
N GLN A 133 17.83 0.80 0.58
CA GLN A 133 18.85 0.89 1.62
C GLN A 133 20.15 0.18 1.22
N PHE A 134 20.03 -1.00 0.61
CA PHE A 134 21.17 -1.79 0.13
C PHE A 134 21.94 -1.04 -0.95
N LYS A 135 21.24 -0.43 -1.92
CA LYS A 135 21.87 0.40 -2.94
C LYS A 135 22.69 1.54 -2.33
N ARG A 136 22.14 2.27 -1.35
CA ARG A 136 22.86 3.35 -0.64
C ARG A 136 24.08 2.84 0.11
N ARG A 137 24.00 1.64 0.70
CA ARG A 137 25.13 0.99 1.39
C ARG A 137 26.26 0.61 0.43
N VAL A 138 25.91 0.04 -0.74
CA VAL A 138 26.88 -0.29 -1.81
C VAL A 138 27.55 0.99 -2.31
N GLU A 139 26.78 2.02 -2.65
CA GLU A 139 27.30 3.32 -3.13
C GLU A 139 28.12 4.05 -2.05
N GLY A 140 27.75 3.90 -0.78
CA GLY A 140 28.45 4.48 0.36
C GLY A 140 29.73 3.75 0.76
N GLY A 141 30.02 2.59 0.16
CA GLY A 141 31.25 1.83 0.43
C GLY A 141 31.33 1.29 1.87
N VAL A 142 30.22 0.82 2.43
CA VAL A 142 30.21 0.20 3.78
C VAL A 142 31.04 -1.10 3.81
N SER A 143 31.29 -1.63 5.01
CA SER A 143 32.19 -2.78 5.14
C SER A 143 31.66 -4.04 4.45
N GLU A 144 32.55 -4.89 3.95
CA GLU A 144 32.18 -6.19 3.34
C GLU A 144 31.47 -7.13 4.33
N ALA A 145 31.68 -6.96 5.63
CA ALA A 145 30.95 -7.68 6.66
C ALA A 145 29.47 -7.25 6.72
N GLU A 146 29.22 -5.94 6.64
CA GLU A 146 27.85 -5.39 6.59
C GLU A 146 27.15 -5.79 5.28
N LEU A 147 27.81 -5.63 4.12
CA LEU A 147 27.24 -6.03 2.84
C LEU A 147 26.87 -7.52 2.80
N ARG A 148 27.68 -8.39 3.40
CA ARG A 148 27.36 -9.83 3.51
C ARG A 148 26.10 -10.10 4.33
N SER A 149 25.88 -9.35 5.41
CA SER A 149 24.65 -9.44 6.20
C SER A 149 23.44 -9.01 5.36
N GLU A 150 23.55 -7.87 4.68
CA GLU A 150 22.48 -7.32 3.83
C GLU A 150 22.13 -8.24 2.66
N ARG A 151 23.13 -8.85 1.99
CA ARG A 151 22.93 -9.86 0.94
C ARG A 151 22.16 -11.07 1.45
N THR A 152 22.43 -11.50 2.68
CA THR A 152 21.74 -12.64 3.30
C THR A 152 20.25 -12.32 3.50
N GLU A 153 19.93 -11.11 3.96
CA GLU A 153 18.55 -10.64 4.12
C GLU A 153 17.82 -10.51 2.77
N GLY A 154 18.42 -9.83 1.79
CA GLY A 154 17.84 -9.70 0.46
C GLY A 154 17.61 -11.03 -0.25
N ALA A 155 18.55 -11.97 -0.11
CA ALA A 155 18.41 -13.31 -0.67
C ALA A 155 17.28 -14.10 0.01
N ALA A 156 17.05 -13.89 1.31
CA ALA A 156 15.92 -14.49 2.01
C ALA A 156 14.57 -13.93 1.50
N LEU A 157 14.47 -12.61 1.29
CA LEU A 157 13.27 -11.98 0.71
C LEU A 157 12.99 -12.49 -0.71
N LEU A 158 14.02 -12.64 -1.55
CA LEU A 158 13.90 -13.18 -2.90
C LEU A 158 13.43 -14.65 -2.91
N ARG A 159 14.00 -15.48 -2.03
CA ARG A 159 13.58 -16.89 -1.88
C ARG A 159 12.14 -16.99 -1.41
N HIS A 160 11.74 -16.16 -0.46
CA HIS A 160 10.38 -16.11 0.03
C HIS A 160 9.37 -15.73 -1.08
N ALA A 161 9.70 -14.71 -1.88
CA ALA A 161 8.90 -14.35 -3.05
C ALA A 161 8.84 -15.49 -4.08
N ALA A 162 9.94 -16.23 -4.27
CA ALA A 162 9.98 -17.36 -5.18
C ALA A 162 9.06 -18.52 -4.72
N ASP A 163 9.04 -18.80 -3.42
CA ASP A 163 8.20 -19.84 -2.85
C ASP A 163 6.72 -19.47 -2.97
N ALA A 164 6.34 -18.22 -2.68
CA ALA A 164 4.99 -17.72 -2.90
C ALA A 164 4.57 -17.80 -4.38
N ALA A 165 5.47 -17.46 -5.31
CA ALA A 165 5.22 -17.61 -6.74
C ALA A 165 5.03 -19.08 -7.17
N GLU A 166 5.74 -20.01 -6.56
CA GLU A 166 5.61 -21.45 -6.84
C GLU A 166 4.28 -22.01 -6.31
N GLU A 167 3.85 -21.58 -5.13
CA GLU A 167 2.52 -21.91 -4.57
C GLU A 167 1.37 -21.43 -5.48
N GLU A 168 1.56 -20.33 -6.19
CA GLU A 168 0.64 -19.83 -7.22
C GLU A 168 0.72 -20.59 -8.57
N GLY A 169 1.58 -21.60 -8.66
CA GLY A 169 1.75 -22.42 -9.86
C GLY A 169 2.55 -21.73 -10.97
N LYS A 170 3.28 -20.66 -10.67
CA LYS A 170 4.15 -19.98 -11.63
C LYS A 170 5.43 -20.80 -11.82
N LYS A 171 5.94 -20.86 -13.05
CA LYS A 171 7.15 -21.66 -13.38
C LYS A 171 8.38 -20.81 -13.70
N ARG A 172 8.18 -19.61 -14.25
CA ARG A 172 9.27 -18.73 -14.69
C ARG A 172 9.76 -17.85 -13.56
N ASP A 173 8.84 -17.23 -12.83
CA ASP A 173 9.17 -16.22 -11.84
C ASP A 173 9.91 -16.79 -10.62
N PRO A 174 9.54 -17.97 -10.06
CA PRO A 174 10.33 -18.59 -9.00
C PRO A 174 11.78 -18.87 -9.40
N LYS A 175 12.00 -19.33 -10.65
CA LYS A 175 13.34 -19.60 -11.16
C LYS A 175 14.17 -18.32 -11.27
N ARG A 176 13.56 -17.24 -11.76
CA ARG A 176 14.21 -15.93 -11.86
C ARG A 176 14.57 -15.39 -10.47
N LEU A 177 13.63 -15.43 -9.52
CA LEU A 177 13.83 -14.96 -8.15
C LEU A 177 14.91 -15.77 -7.41
N ARG A 178 14.92 -17.11 -7.55
CA ARG A 178 15.97 -17.97 -6.99
C ARG A 178 17.34 -17.69 -7.60
N ALA A 179 17.42 -17.52 -8.93
CA ALA A 179 18.67 -17.16 -9.59
C ALA A 179 19.24 -15.83 -9.08
N CYS A 180 18.40 -14.81 -8.89
CA CYS A 180 18.81 -13.55 -8.26
C CYS A 180 19.27 -13.75 -6.82
N ALA A 181 18.57 -14.57 -6.03
CA ALA A 181 18.95 -14.85 -4.63
C ALA A 181 20.32 -15.54 -4.54
N ASP A 182 20.60 -16.48 -5.43
CA ASP A 182 21.85 -17.23 -5.46
C ASP A 182 23.02 -16.36 -5.95
N ALA A 183 22.79 -15.53 -6.96
CA ALA A 183 23.77 -14.54 -7.43
C ALA A 183 24.11 -13.52 -6.32
N LEU A 184 23.10 -12.98 -5.65
CA LEU A 184 23.28 -12.06 -4.52
C LEU A 184 24.05 -12.73 -3.37
N SER A 185 23.74 -13.99 -3.07
CA SER A 185 24.48 -14.77 -2.07
C SER A 185 25.94 -15.02 -2.48
N GLY A 186 26.22 -15.04 -3.79
CA GLY A 186 27.55 -15.16 -4.38
C GLY A 186 28.34 -13.84 -4.46
N GLY A 187 27.76 -12.72 -4.01
CA GLY A 187 28.40 -11.40 -4.03
C GLY A 187 28.12 -10.56 -5.28
N ASP A 188 27.19 -10.97 -6.14
CA ASP A 188 26.72 -10.16 -7.27
C ASP A 188 25.61 -9.21 -6.81
N ASP A 189 26.00 -8.00 -6.41
CA ASP A 189 25.07 -6.98 -5.88
C ASP A 189 24.09 -6.48 -6.95
N GLU A 190 24.51 -6.45 -8.21
CA GLU A 190 23.68 -6.02 -9.34
C GLU A 190 22.48 -6.94 -9.56
N ALA A 191 22.58 -8.22 -9.18
CA ALA A 191 21.48 -9.18 -9.28
C ALA A 191 20.23 -8.74 -8.50
N ALA A 192 20.42 -8.04 -7.39
CA ALA A 192 19.34 -7.47 -6.59
C ALA A 192 18.82 -6.14 -7.12
N LEU A 193 19.59 -5.41 -7.93
CA LEU A 193 19.24 -4.07 -8.43
C LEU A 193 18.62 -4.10 -9.83
N GLN A 194 18.44 -5.29 -10.41
CA GLN A 194 17.85 -5.46 -11.73
C GLN A 194 16.40 -4.96 -11.79
N ALA A 195 16.05 -4.30 -12.90
CA ALA A 195 14.69 -3.87 -13.18
C ALA A 195 13.70 -5.05 -13.18
N GLY A 196 12.50 -4.83 -12.63
CA GLY A 196 11.46 -5.86 -12.58
C GLY A 196 11.51 -6.77 -11.35
N ILE A 197 12.60 -6.80 -10.58
CA ILE A 197 12.72 -7.71 -9.43
C ILE A 197 11.88 -7.20 -8.25
N ALA A 198 11.93 -5.90 -7.97
CA ALA A 198 11.12 -5.30 -6.92
C ALA A 198 9.62 -5.45 -7.21
N GLU A 199 9.19 -5.28 -8.46
CA GLU A 199 7.79 -5.50 -8.83
C GLU A 199 7.37 -6.96 -8.64
N LEU A 200 8.22 -7.94 -9.01
CA LEU A 200 7.92 -9.35 -8.76
C LEU A 200 7.83 -9.66 -7.27
N CYS A 201 8.78 -9.18 -6.47
CA CYS A 201 8.74 -9.36 -5.02
C CYS A 201 7.48 -8.73 -4.42
N ARG A 202 7.10 -7.52 -4.84
CA ARG A 202 5.88 -6.86 -4.39
C ARG A 202 4.62 -7.67 -4.70
N ASP A 203 4.52 -8.22 -5.91
CA ASP A 203 3.37 -9.01 -6.32
C ASP A 203 3.21 -10.29 -5.48
N TYR A 204 4.33 -10.98 -5.21
CA TYR A 204 4.32 -12.28 -4.52
C TYR A 204 4.39 -12.17 -2.99
N LEU A 205 4.93 -11.08 -2.45
CA LEU A 205 4.96 -10.79 -1.01
C LEU A 205 3.74 -9.97 -0.55
N ARG A 206 2.68 -9.95 -1.34
CA ARG A 206 1.44 -9.25 -0.99
C ARG A 206 0.79 -9.87 0.25
N PRO A 207 0.33 -9.09 1.25
CA PRO A 207 -0.06 -9.65 2.55
C PRO A 207 -1.31 -10.56 2.56
N ASP A 208 -2.20 -10.43 1.56
CA ASP A 208 -3.40 -11.26 1.41
C ASP A 208 -3.14 -12.58 0.64
N ARG A 209 -1.92 -12.79 0.12
CA ARG A 209 -1.53 -14.05 -0.51
C ARG A 209 -0.96 -15.03 0.51
N LYS A 210 -1.16 -16.33 0.27
CA LYS A 210 -0.43 -17.38 0.99
C LYS A 210 1.07 -17.17 0.72
N GLY A 211 1.87 -17.10 1.78
CA GLY A 211 3.29 -16.74 1.68
C GLY A 211 3.59 -15.23 1.71
N GLY A 212 2.60 -14.34 1.91
CA GLY A 212 2.87 -12.91 2.12
C GLY A 212 3.53 -12.60 3.48
N SER A 213 3.40 -13.50 4.46
CA SER A 213 3.99 -13.36 5.80
C SER A 213 5.30 -14.14 5.90
N THR A 214 6.42 -13.45 6.07
CA THR A 214 7.74 -14.09 6.29
C THR A 214 7.74 -14.96 7.56
N PRO A 215 8.16 -16.23 7.51
CA PRO A 215 8.28 -17.08 8.71
C PRO A 215 9.24 -16.46 9.73
N GLY A 216 8.77 -16.28 10.97
CA GLY A 216 9.57 -15.73 12.08
C GLY A 216 9.62 -14.19 12.16
N VAL A 217 9.07 -13.46 11.18
CA VAL A 217 8.84 -12.02 11.27
C VAL A 217 7.38 -11.78 11.61
N ARG A 218 7.08 -10.82 12.48
CA ARG A 218 5.69 -10.47 12.78
C ARG A 218 5.00 -10.01 11.49
N PRO A 219 3.76 -10.46 11.21
CA PRO A 219 3.03 -9.98 10.06
C PRO A 219 2.84 -8.47 10.22
N GLU A 220 3.40 -7.70 9.30
CA GLU A 220 2.99 -6.32 9.12
C GLU A 220 1.68 -6.36 8.35
N HIS A 221 0.65 -5.83 8.99
CA HIS A 221 -0.69 -5.87 8.46
C HIS A 221 -0.79 -4.94 7.25
N ALA A 222 -1.46 -5.42 6.20
CA ALA A 222 -1.95 -4.53 5.17
C ALA A 222 -3.14 -3.74 5.71
N THR A 223 -3.16 -2.45 5.39
CA THR A 223 -4.29 -1.58 5.71
C THR A 223 -5.19 -1.50 4.49
N GLU A 224 -6.44 -1.92 4.66
CA GLU A 224 -7.49 -1.71 3.66
C GLU A 224 -8.35 -0.51 4.06
N SER A 225 -8.64 0.36 3.11
CA SER A 225 -9.55 1.47 3.32
C SER A 225 -11.00 0.99 3.45
N ALA A 226 -11.87 1.84 3.99
CA ALA A 226 -13.31 1.71 3.75
C ALA A 226 -13.58 1.72 2.24
N ARG A 227 -14.58 0.96 1.80
CA ARG A 227 -15.00 0.92 0.39
C ARG A 227 -15.89 2.12 0.07
N ARG A 228 -15.65 2.73 -1.08
CA ARG A 228 -16.44 3.81 -1.67
C ARG A 228 -17.20 3.30 -2.89
N GLU A 229 -18.26 4.01 -3.26
CA GLU A 229 -19.12 3.65 -4.38
C GLU A 229 -19.04 4.68 -5.50
N VAL A 230 -19.07 4.19 -6.74
CA VAL A 230 -19.29 4.99 -7.95
C VAL A 230 -20.44 4.39 -8.73
N PHE A 231 -21.35 5.24 -9.19
CA PHE A 231 -22.49 4.90 -10.03
C PHE A 231 -22.30 5.42 -11.46
#